data_AF-A0A2S6C3Q1-F1
#
_entry.id   AF-A0A2S6C3Q1-F1
#
_cell.length_a   1.000
_cell.length_b   1.000
_cell.length_c   1.000
_cell.angle_alpha   90.00
_cell.angle_beta   90.00
_cell.angle_gamma   90.00
#
_symmetry.space_group_name_H-M   'P 1'
#
loop_
_entity.id
_entity.type
_entity.pdbx_description
1 polymer ?
#
loop_
_entity_poly.entity_id
_entity_poly.type
_entity_poly.pdbx_seq_one_letter_code
_entity_poly.pdbx_strand_id
1 'polypeptide(L)'
;MKILLTGFNPSQTTRNYHLHSSQLHIVPWHYSLYNCLVDMGHEVEQRSIPLGEPVRPLTSFYSTHEFDSSHYDEVILFLGSPTQRVSSKFYEGLWTIAQFPNCILAFDDWQVKKQWRGIMSLAASTSASSPEDKQNGRGNLEDKLFGRFVLERVNKKTLEQVKPYERELRKGSDVILKKRNRVLVPGFQVGHLFDRSAPSSSSSPSSSSSSSSSVSLVMEGKGSEKDVREAFGAHLLFGEEIGYPRSRVFVVNPNPYHRNRTWEDPGHEGEESVGWRDRRRHSRGKKEIEERPRKRRRLNFASLAHSMTATWLKKQCGVPKGRGKSKAAAATENPPMTDNQHLESTTNEDKIPSHIGTWPLDLYGDRLEPEKRLPEDEMIKVFAQDWACLMPKYEHAGSGWWRARPLQCADTGSILVADDRELAVLYGWQYPFFGRKASDIVKLSDSELEDMASIQEWLLYAMHPLDKRVQRAEVSAVLHAPK
;
A
#
# COMPACT_ATOMS: atom_id res chain seq x y z
N MET A 1 10.96 -18.76 16.75
CA MET A 1 9.58 -18.48 17.17
C MET A 1 8.65 -19.16 16.21
N LYS A 2 7.53 -19.68 16.72
CA LYS A 2 6.36 -20.07 15.95
C LYS A 2 5.42 -18.87 15.81
N ILE A 3 5.21 -18.39 14.60
CA ILE A 3 4.52 -17.13 14.30
C ILE A 3 3.28 -17.41 13.46
N LEU A 4 2.13 -16.91 13.91
CA LEU A 4 0.91 -16.86 13.11
C LEU A 4 0.84 -15.57 12.31
N LEU A 5 0.75 -15.67 10.99
CA LEU A 5 0.27 -14.62 10.11
C LEU A 5 -1.22 -14.84 9.83
N THR A 6 -2.03 -13.84 10.11
CA THR A 6 -3.48 -13.92 9.84
C THR A 6 -4.05 -12.54 9.55
N GLY A 7 -5.36 -12.42 9.30
CA GLY A 7 -5.97 -11.14 9.01
C GLY A 7 -7.48 -11.21 8.80
N PHE A 8 -8.03 -10.10 8.36
CA PHE A 8 -9.47 -9.95 8.11
C PHE A 8 -9.88 -10.35 6.69
N ASN A 9 -8.93 -10.58 5.78
CA ASN A 9 -9.18 -10.97 4.38
C ASN A 9 -8.56 -12.35 4.07
N PRO A 10 -9.23 -13.21 3.27
CA PRO A 10 -8.63 -14.44 2.74
C PRO A 10 -7.22 -14.30 2.14
N SER A 11 -6.90 -13.17 1.51
CA SER A 11 -5.54 -12.93 1.01
C SER A 11 -4.51 -12.93 2.14
N GLN A 12 -4.81 -12.21 3.22
CA GLN A 12 -3.96 -12.10 4.40
C GLN A 12 -3.79 -13.42 5.16
N THR A 13 -4.70 -14.37 4.94
CA THR A 13 -4.65 -15.69 5.57
C THR A 13 -4.14 -16.79 4.63
N THR A 14 -3.65 -16.44 3.44
CA THR A 14 -3.23 -17.43 2.44
C THR A 14 -1.97 -16.93 1.74
N ARG A 15 -0.82 -17.60 1.96
CA ARG A 15 0.49 -17.18 1.42
C ARG A 15 0.44 -16.87 -0.07
N ASN A 16 0.00 -17.82 -0.88
CA ASN A 16 0.01 -17.72 -2.34
C ASN A 16 -1.34 -17.28 -2.93
N TYR A 17 -2.15 -16.50 -2.18
CA TYR A 17 -3.47 -16.06 -2.65
C TYR A 17 -3.43 -15.38 -4.03
N HIS A 18 -2.37 -14.61 -4.28
CA HIS A 18 -2.18 -13.88 -5.52
C HIS A 18 -2.03 -14.79 -6.74
N LEU A 19 -1.61 -16.05 -6.59
CA LEU A 19 -1.45 -16.99 -7.71
C LEU A 19 -2.75 -17.70 -8.10
N HIS A 20 -3.67 -17.91 -7.15
CA HIS A 20 -4.77 -18.87 -7.35
C HIS A 20 -6.16 -18.27 -7.13
N SER A 21 -6.26 -17.10 -6.49
CA SER A 21 -7.55 -16.54 -6.06
C SER A 21 -7.69 -15.05 -6.33
N SER A 22 -6.58 -14.33 -6.56
CA SER A 22 -6.62 -12.92 -6.97
C SER A 22 -6.82 -12.81 -8.48
N GLN A 23 -7.85 -12.10 -8.94
CA GLN A 23 -8.02 -11.85 -10.38
C GLN A 23 -6.86 -11.04 -10.98
N LEU A 24 -6.30 -10.11 -10.21
CA LEU A 24 -5.26 -9.19 -10.68
C LEU A 24 -3.84 -9.71 -10.40
N HIS A 25 -3.72 -10.88 -9.78
CA HIS A 25 -2.46 -11.45 -9.34
C HIS A 25 -1.52 -10.52 -8.56
N ILE A 26 -2.04 -9.44 -7.98
CA ILE A 26 -1.25 -8.48 -7.20
C ILE A 26 -0.62 -9.21 -6.03
N VAL A 27 0.70 -9.15 -5.92
CA VAL A 27 1.43 -9.70 -4.77
C VAL A 27 1.28 -8.72 -3.60
N PRO A 28 0.63 -9.10 -2.49
CA PRO A 28 0.53 -8.25 -1.30
C PRO A 28 1.80 -8.35 -0.45
N TRP A 29 2.12 -7.32 0.34
CA TRP A 29 3.38 -7.30 1.10
C TRP A 29 3.42 -8.32 2.25
N HIS A 30 2.28 -8.85 2.72
CA HIS A 30 2.28 -9.97 3.67
C HIS A 30 3.04 -11.19 3.12
N TYR A 31 3.11 -11.34 1.80
CA TYR A 31 3.91 -12.37 1.14
C TYR A 31 5.41 -12.16 1.41
N SER A 32 5.89 -10.92 1.24
CA SER A 32 7.25 -10.53 1.59
C SER A 32 7.55 -10.71 3.07
N LEU A 33 6.61 -10.33 3.94
CA LEU A 33 6.75 -10.54 5.39
C LEU A 33 6.90 -12.03 5.73
N TYR A 34 6.06 -12.90 5.14
CA TYR A 34 6.15 -14.35 5.33
C TYR A 34 7.56 -14.85 4.99
N ASN A 35 8.07 -14.52 3.80
CA ASN A 35 9.38 -15.00 3.35
C ASN A 35 10.54 -14.44 4.19
N CYS A 36 10.43 -13.17 4.62
CA CYS A 36 11.39 -12.57 5.53
C CYS A 36 11.44 -13.32 6.86
N LEU A 37 10.29 -13.66 7.46
CA LEU A 37 10.23 -14.39 8.73
C LEU A 37 10.79 -15.80 8.60
N VAL A 38 10.52 -16.50 7.50
CA VAL A 38 11.12 -17.83 7.21
C VAL A 38 12.63 -17.73 7.03
N ASP A 39 13.14 -16.74 6.30
CA ASP A 39 14.60 -16.49 6.17
C ASP A 39 15.27 -16.10 7.49
N MET A 40 14.52 -15.53 8.44
CA MET A 40 14.97 -15.29 9.81
C MET A 40 15.00 -16.57 10.67
N GLY A 41 14.61 -17.72 10.12
CA GLY A 41 14.59 -19.01 10.82
C GLY A 41 13.38 -19.18 11.75
N HIS A 42 12.27 -18.48 11.50
CA HIS A 42 11.03 -18.68 12.23
C HIS A 42 10.16 -19.77 11.59
N GLU A 43 9.40 -20.49 12.40
CA GLU A 43 8.31 -21.35 11.94
C GLU A 43 7.09 -20.45 11.70
N VAL A 44 6.65 -20.33 10.45
CA VAL A 44 5.60 -19.38 10.07
C VAL A 44 4.40 -20.10 9.52
N GLU A 45 3.27 -19.96 10.20
CA GLU A 45 1.98 -20.46 9.74
C GLU A 45 1.13 -19.28 9.26
N GLN A 46 0.50 -19.41 8.10
CA GLN A 46 -0.40 -18.40 7.58
C GLN A 46 -1.78 -19.00 7.33
N ARG A 47 -2.75 -18.67 8.18
CA ARG A 47 -4.12 -19.18 8.08
C ARG A 47 -5.13 -18.31 8.82
N SER A 48 -6.41 -18.59 8.61
CA SER A 48 -7.49 -18.05 9.42
C SER A 48 -7.69 -18.92 10.66
N ILE A 49 -8.02 -18.30 11.80
CA ILE A 49 -8.40 -19.00 13.03
C ILE A 49 -9.94 -19.04 13.13
N PRO A 50 -10.58 -20.21 12.99
CA PRO A 50 -12.00 -20.38 13.23
C PRO A 50 -12.43 -19.87 14.61
N LEU A 51 -13.66 -19.37 14.69
CA LEU A 51 -14.26 -18.99 15.98
C LEU A 51 -14.29 -20.19 16.93
N GLY A 52 -13.90 -19.97 18.18
CA GLY A 52 -13.81 -21.02 19.19
C GLY A 52 -12.49 -21.78 19.21
N GLU A 53 -11.66 -21.70 18.16
CA GLU A 53 -10.35 -22.33 18.16
C GLU A 53 -9.35 -21.52 19.02
N PRO A 54 -8.69 -22.13 20.03
CA PRO A 54 -7.74 -21.42 20.88
C PRO A 54 -6.48 -21.02 20.10
N VAL A 55 -5.99 -19.81 20.34
CA VAL A 55 -4.69 -19.30 19.81
C VAL A 55 -3.57 -19.41 20.84
N ARG A 56 -3.94 -19.47 22.13
CA ARG A 56 -3.06 -19.69 23.28
C ARG A 56 -3.66 -20.82 24.13
N PRO A 57 -2.86 -21.52 24.95
CA PRO A 57 -3.42 -22.49 25.87
C PRO A 57 -4.42 -21.81 26.83
N LEU A 58 -5.53 -22.50 27.08
CA LEU A 58 -6.33 -22.24 28.28
C LEU A 58 -5.38 -22.44 29.46
N THR A 59 -5.11 -21.38 30.21
CA THR A 59 -4.49 -21.48 31.53
C THR A 59 -5.48 -22.14 32.49
N SER A 60 -5.85 -23.38 32.23
CA SER A 60 -6.42 -24.26 33.22
C SER A 60 -5.24 -24.74 34.05
N PHE A 61 -5.20 -24.31 35.31
CA PHE A 61 -4.21 -24.69 36.32
C PHE A 61 -4.11 -26.20 36.60
N TYR A 62 -4.80 -27.06 35.83
CA TYR A 62 -5.01 -28.47 36.15
C TYR A 62 -4.80 -29.47 34.99
N SER A 63 -4.14 -29.12 33.88
CA SER A 63 -3.80 -30.14 32.86
C SER A 63 -2.34 -30.56 32.96
N THR A 64 -2.09 -31.77 33.45
CA THR A 64 -0.75 -32.37 33.62
C THR A 64 -0.34 -33.29 32.47
N HIS A 65 -0.92 -33.20 31.28
CA HIS A 65 -0.51 -34.04 30.15
C HIS A 65 -0.32 -33.27 28.85
N GLU A 66 0.87 -33.52 28.28
CA GLU A 66 1.39 -33.17 26.96
C GLU A 66 1.63 -31.67 26.69
N PHE A 67 2.90 -31.34 26.40
CA PHE A 67 3.31 -30.10 25.76
C PHE A 67 2.58 -30.01 24.41
N ASP A 68 1.45 -29.33 24.37
CA ASP A 68 0.73 -29.07 23.13
C ASP A 68 1.59 -28.16 22.23
N SER A 69 2.13 -28.73 21.15
CA SER A 69 2.96 -28.05 20.15
C SER A 69 2.17 -27.09 19.23
N SER A 70 0.90 -26.83 19.52
CA SER A 70 -0.02 -25.98 18.77
C SER A 70 0.15 -24.46 18.98
N HIS A 71 1.07 -24.03 19.85
CA HIS A 71 1.10 -22.64 20.34
C HIS A 71 1.93 -21.67 19.49
N TYR A 72 1.48 -20.41 19.37
CA TYR A 72 2.24 -19.34 18.73
C TYR A 72 2.93 -18.42 19.75
N ASP A 73 4.20 -18.11 19.51
CA ASP A 73 5.00 -17.15 20.28
C ASP A 73 4.60 -15.69 19.97
N GLU A 74 4.18 -15.47 18.73
CA GLU A 74 3.74 -14.17 18.21
C GLU A 74 2.62 -14.32 17.18
N VAL A 75 1.75 -13.31 17.15
CA VAL A 75 0.69 -13.19 16.14
C VAL A 75 0.87 -11.85 15.44
N ILE A 76 0.94 -11.88 14.12
CA ILE A 76 0.85 -10.68 13.28
C ILE A 76 -0.47 -10.74 12.54
N LEU A 77 -1.32 -9.76 12.79
CA LEU A 77 -2.68 -9.72 12.28
C LEU A 77 -2.91 -8.50 11.40
N PHE A 78 -3.21 -8.77 10.13
CA PHE A 78 -3.53 -7.74 9.15
C PHE A 78 -4.97 -7.26 9.31
N LEU A 79 -5.12 -5.95 9.54
CA LEU A 79 -6.41 -5.31 9.69
C LEU A 79 -7.08 -5.09 8.32
N GLY A 80 -8.40 -4.98 8.37
CA GLY A 80 -9.27 -4.66 7.24
C GLY A 80 -10.51 -3.90 7.72
N SER A 81 -11.22 -3.26 6.79
CA SER A 81 -12.47 -2.58 7.18
C SER A 81 -13.62 -3.59 7.21
N PRO A 82 -14.43 -3.67 8.28
CA PRO A 82 -15.67 -4.46 8.27
C PRO A 82 -16.72 -3.93 7.29
N THR A 83 -16.50 -2.75 6.72
CA THR A 83 -17.35 -2.17 5.67
C THR A 83 -16.96 -2.61 4.26
N GLN A 84 -15.86 -3.37 4.12
CA GLN A 84 -15.36 -3.87 2.85
C GLN A 84 -15.68 -5.37 2.71
N ARG A 85 -16.27 -5.76 1.57
CA ARG A 85 -16.64 -7.16 1.29
C ARG A 85 -15.46 -8.14 1.28
N VAL A 86 -14.24 -7.64 1.05
CA VAL A 86 -13.03 -8.46 1.07
C VAL A 86 -12.62 -8.87 2.48
N SER A 87 -13.13 -8.20 3.52
CA SER A 87 -12.84 -8.50 4.93
C SER A 87 -13.68 -9.66 5.46
N SER A 88 -13.80 -10.77 4.72
CA SER A 88 -14.69 -11.88 5.03
C SER A 88 -14.21 -12.80 6.18
N LYS A 89 -13.06 -12.48 6.79
CA LYS A 89 -12.50 -13.10 8.00
C LYS A 89 -12.50 -12.14 9.19
N PHE A 90 -13.39 -11.15 9.17
CA PHE A 90 -13.44 -10.10 10.17
C PHE A 90 -13.67 -10.65 11.58
N TYR A 91 -14.64 -11.56 11.75
CA TYR A 91 -14.94 -12.15 13.07
C TYR A 91 -13.80 -13.05 13.57
N GLU A 92 -13.24 -13.90 12.70
CA GLU A 92 -12.08 -14.75 12.99
C GLU A 92 -10.86 -13.92 13.43
N GLY A 93 -10.63 -12.79 12.77
CA GLY A 93 -9.58 -11.87 13.17
C GLY A 93 -9.83 -11.22 14.53
N LEU A 94 -11.05 -10.72 14.80
CA LEU A 94 -11.40 -10.18 16.11
C LEU A 94 -11.24 -11.22 17.23
N TRP A 95 -11.68 -12.46 16.96
CA TRP A 95 -11.47 -13.59 17.85
C TRP A 95 -9.98 -13.80 18.14
N THR A 96 -9.14 -13.82 17.11
CA THR A 96 -7.68 -13.98 17.26
C THR A 96 -7.09 -12.90 18.16
N ILE A 97 -7.47 -11.62 17.96
CA ILE A 97 -7.02 -10.50 18.80
C ILE A 97 -7.46 -10.71 20.27
N ALA A 98 -8.69 -11.18 20.48
CA ALA A 98 -9.22 -11.43 21.81
C ALA A 98 -8.42 -12.50 22.58
N GLN A 99 -7.95 -13.53 21.86
CA GLN A 99 -7.11 -14.60 22.40
C GLN A 99 -5.63 -14.19 22.53
N PHE A 100 -5.16 -13.27 21.68
CA PHE A 100 -3.79 -12.76 21.67
C PHE A 100 -3.77 -11.21 21.68
N PRO A 101 -4.09 -10.56 22.82
CA PRO A 101 -4.31 -9.12 22.85
C PRO A 101 -3.05 -8.28 22.62
N ASN A 102 -1.85 -8.85 22.80
CA ASN A 102 -0.57 -8.16 22.57
C ASN A 102 0.02 -8.46 21.17
N CYS A 103 -0.81 -8.88 20.22
CA CYS A 103 -0.39 -9.16 18.85
C CYS A 103 0.18 -7.90 18.17
N ILE A 104 0.92 -8.11 17.09
CA ILE A 104 1.32 -7.05 16.17
C ILE A 104 0.16 -6.84 15.20
N LEU A 105 -0.34 -5.62 15.10
CA LEU A 105 -1.32 -5.23 14.11
C LEU A 105 -0.59 -4.82 12.82
N ALA A 106 -1.08 -5.22 11.66
CA ALA A 106 -0.47 -4.90 10.38
C ALA A 106 -1.50 -4.29 9.43
N PHE A 107 -1.03 -3.51 8.46
CA PHE A 107 -1.89 -2.94 7.42
C PHE A 107 -1.35 -3.32 6.07
N ASP A 108 -2.19 -3.90 5.21
CA ASP A 108 -1.84 -4.00 3.81
C ASP A 108 -1.85 -2.63 3.15
N ASP A 109 -2.82 -1.77 3.52
CA ASP A 109 -3.37 -0.73 2.64
C ASP A 109 -3.39 0.70 3.23
N TRP A 110 -2.99 1.72 2.46
CA TRP A 110 -3.11 3.18 2.60
C TRP A 110 -4.49 3.65 3.05
N GLN A 111 -5.55 2.89 2.76
CA GLN A 111 -6.89 3.08 3.29
C GLN A 111 -6.98 2.85 4.81
N VAL A 112 -5.86 2.91 5.55
CA VAL A 112 -5.77 2.81 7.01
C VAL A 112 -6.85 3.65 7.69
N LYS A 113 -7.09 4.90 7.26
CA LYS A 113 -8.17 5.75 7.81
C LYS A 113 -9.53 5.08 7.71
N LYS A 114 -9.85 4.56 6.52
CA LYS A 114 -11.14 3.93 6.23
C LYS A 114 -11.29 2.61 7.01
N GLN A 115 -10.21 1.84 7.10
CA GLN A 115 -10.18 0.63 7.91
C GLN A 115 -10.43 0.96 9.38
N TRP A 116 -9.70 1.95 9.90
CA TRP A 116 -9.81 2.41 11.28
C TRP A 116 -11.19 2.96 11.62
N ARG A 117 -11.74 3.88 10.81
CA ARG A 117 -13.10 4.41 10.98
C ARG A 117 -14.16 3.31 10.92
N GLY A 118 -13.98 2.34 10.03
CA GLY A 118 -14.85 1.16 9.94
C GLY A 118 -14.89 0.40 11.25
N ILE A 119 -13.73 0.07 11.83
CA ILE A 119 -13.63 -0.63 13.12
C ILE A 119 -14.21 0.23 14.26
N MET A 120 -13.87 1.52 14.33
CA MET A 120 -14.41 2.45 15.34
C MET A 120 -15.94 2.50 15.33
N SER A 121 -16.53 2.51 14.13
CA SER A 121 -17.99 2.60 13.99
C SER A 121 -18.73 1.41 14.60
N LEU A 122 -18.06 0.25 14.72
CA LEU A 122 -18.63 -0.95 15.35
C LEU A 122 -18.50 -0.95 16.87
N ALA A 123 -17.46 -0.33 17.42
CA ALA A 123 -17.31 -0.23 18.87
C ALA A 123 -18.20 0.84 19.47
N ALA A 124 -18.48 1.92 18.73
CA ALA A 124 -19.37 2.99 19.17
C ALA A 124 -20.83 2.56 19.33
N SER A 125 -21.25 1.43 18.73
CA SER A 125 -22.60 0.89 18.95
C SER A 125 -22.79 0.20 20.30
N THR A 126 -21.74 0.15 21.15
CA THR A 126 -21.82 -0.43 22.51
C THR A 126 -22.35 0.53 23.57
N SER A 127 -22.30 1.85 23.34
CA SER A 127 -22.61 2.86 24.37
C SER A 127 -24.06 3.37 24.37
N ALA A 128 -24.94 2.86 23.52
CA ALA A 128 -26.34 3.29 23.42
C ALA A 128 -27.29 2.25 24.02
N SER A 129 -27.25 2.10 25.34
CA SER A 129 -28.37 1.51 26.09
C SER A 129 -28.53 2.19 27.46
N SER A 130 -28.43 3.53 27.50
CA SER A 130 -29.10 4.28 28.55
C SER A 130 -30.62 4.16 28.34
N PRO A 131 -31.43 3.94 29.39
CA PRO A 131 -32.89 3.97 29.31
C PRO A 131 -33.44 5.25 28.65
N GLU A 132 -32.74 6.38 28.76
CA GLU A 132 -33.16 7.68 28.20
C GLU A 132 -33.05 7.74 26.66
N ASP A 133 -32.09 7.03 26.04
CA ASP A 133 -31.92 7.02 24.57
C ASP A 133 -33.04 6.26 23.85
N LYS A 134 -33.68 5.31 24.55
CA LYS A 134 -34.87 4.60 24.04
C LYS A 134 -36.09 5.52 23.95
N GLN A 135 -36.15 6.57 24.77
CA GLN A 135 -37.30 7.48 24.87
C GLN A 135 -37.28 8.57 23.78
N ASN A 136 -36.12 8.88 23.21
CA ASN A 136 -35.93 9.91 22.17
C ASN A 136 -35.96 9.37 20.72
N GLY A 137 -36.46 8.16 20.46
CA GLY A 137 -36.55 7.60 19.11
C GLY A 137 -35.21 7.24 18.46
N ARG A 138 -34.10 7.30 19.21
CA ARG A 138 -32.76 6.80 18.80
C ARG A 138 -32.55 5.32 19.14
N GLY A 139 -33.62 4.60 19.50
CA GLY A 139 -33.61 3.24 20.03
C GLY A 139 -33.28 2.11 19.05
N ASN A 140 -32.92 2.38 17.80
CA ASN A 140 -32.55 1.37 16.80
C ASN A 140 -31.14 1.63 16.24
N LEU A 141 -30.15 1.91 17.09
CA LEU A 141 -28.77 1.65 16.66
C LEU A 141 -28.58 0.13 16.69
N GLU A 142 -28.97 -0.53 15.60
CA GLU A 142 -28.67 -1.94 15.34
C GLU A 142 -27.19 -2.14 15.68
N ASP A 143 -26.89 -3.12 16.53
CA ASP A 143 -25.53 -3.39 16.96
C ASP A 143 -24.69 -3.70 15.72
N LYS A 144 -23.90 -2.70 15.31
CA LYS A 144 -23.27 -2.70 13.99
C LYS A 144 -22.29 -3.86 13.86
N LEU A 145 -21.74 -4.35 14.97
CA LEU A 145 -20.87 -5.53 15.00
C LEU A 145 -21.57 -6.77 14.43
N PHE A 146 -22.88 -6.93 14.66
CA PHE A 146 -23.71 -8.00 14.11
C PHE A 146 -24.73 -7.47 13.09
N GLY A 147 -24.50 -6.28 12.55
CA GLY A 147 -25.39 -5.68 11.58
C GLY A 147 -25.48 -6.54 10.33
N ARG A 148 -26.66 -6.55 9.71
CA ARG A 148 -26.97 -7.39 8.53
C ARG A 148 -25.89 -7.37 7.45
N PHE A 149 -25.30 -6.20 7.15
CA PHE A 149 -24.23 -6.08 6.17
C PHE A 149 -22.97 -6.89 6.55
N VAL A 150 -22.53 -6.81 7.81
CA VAL A 150 -21.31 -7.49 8.27
C VAL A 150 -21.52 -9.00 8.32
N LEU A 151 -22.68 -9.45 8.79
CA LEU A 151 -23.07 -10.86 8.82
C LEU A 151 -23.23 -11.44 7.41
N GLU A 152 -24.16 -10.91 6.62
CA GLU A 152 -24.61 -11.53 5.37
C GLU A 152 -23.73 -11.19 4.17
N ARG A 153 -23.26 -9.94 4.08
CA ARG A 153 -22.58 -9.43 2.87
C ARG A 153 -21.06 -9.53 2.94
N VAL A 154 -20.48 -9.49 4.14
CA VAL A 154 -19.04 -9.54 4.35
C VAL A 154 -18.58 -10.93 4.76
N ASN A 155 -19.06 -11.45 5.90
CA ASN A 155 -18.56 -12.71 6.46
C ASN A 155 -19.36 -13.95 6.01
N LYS A 156 -20.57 -13.75 5.47
CA LYS A 156 -21.52 -14.83 5.14
C LYS A 156 -21.78 -15.77 6.32
N LYS A 157 -22.00 -15.20 7.51
CA LYS A 157 -22.32 -15.92 8.76
C LYS A 157 -23.71 -15.53 9.25
N THR A 158 -24.33 -16.42 10.02
CA THR A 158 -25.59 -16.12 10.74
C THR A 158 -25.29 -15.54 12.12
N LEU A 159 -26.31 -14.91 12.74
CA LEU A 159 -26.18 -14.38 14.09
C LEU A 159 -25.87 -15.50 15.10
N GLU A 160 -26.53 -16.65 14.97
CA GLU A 160 -26.37 -17.82 15.85
C GLU A 160 -24.93 -18.36 15.84
N GLN A 161 -24.24 -18.25 14.71
CA GLN A 161 -22.85 -18.69 14.57
C GLN A 161 -21.84 -17.80 15.30
N VAL A 162 -22.14 -16.50 15.44
CA VAL A 162 -21.18 -15.52 15.97
C VAL A 162 -21.54 -15.01 17.36
N LYS A 163 -22.83 -15.00 17.71
CA LYS A 163 -23.35 -14.49 18.99
C LYS A 163 -22.75 -15.19 20.21
N PRO A 164 -22.46 -16.50 20.20
CA PRO A 164 -21.79 -17.17 21.34
C PRO A 164 -20.42 -16.57 21.69
N TYR A 165 -19.77 -15.90 20.74
CA TYR A 165 -18.43 -15.30 20.89
C TYR A 165 -18.47 -13.78 21.06
N GLU A 166 -19.64 -13.19 21.30
CA GLU A 166 -19.83 -11.74 21.33
C GLU A 166 -18.86 -11.03 22.28
N ARG A 167 -18.66 -11.57 23.48
CA ARG A 167 -17.76 -11.00 24.48
C ARG A 167 -16.33 -10.91 23.95
N GLU A 168 -15.84 -11.97 23.33
CA GLU A 168 -14.50 -12.05 22.76
C GLU A 168 -14.37 -11.13 21.54
N LEU A 169 -15.35 -11.12 20.64
CA LEU A 169 -15.34 -10.23 19.46
C LEU A 169 -15.28 -8.75 19.86
N ARG A 170 -16.03 -8.36 20.90
CA ARG A 170 -15.96 -7.00 21.46
C ARG A 170 -14.61 -6.71 22.11
N LYS A 171 -14.08 -7.65 22.90
CA LYS A 171 -12.74 -7.54 23.47
C LYS A 171 -11.67 -7.33 22.39
N GLY A 172 -11.75 -8.06 21.28
CA GLY A 172 -10.85 -7.88 20.13
C GLY A 172 -10.93 -6.47 19.54
N SER A 173 -12.14 -5.92 19.41
CA SER A 173 -12.35 -4.54 18.95
C SER A 173 -11.74 -3.53 19.92
N ASP A 174 -11.95 -3.71 21.23
CA ASP A 174 -11.42 -2.82 22.25
C ASP A 174 -9.88 -2.80 22.29
N VAL A 175 -9.23 -3.94 22.04
CA VAL A 175 -7.77 -4.03 21.95
C VAL A 175 -7.25 -3.11 20.83
N ILE A 176 -7.84 -3.17 19.65
CA ILE A 176 -7.47 -2.30 18.51
C ILE A 176 -7.60 -0.83 18.93
N LEU A 177 -8.75 -0.46 19.51
CA LEU A 177 -9.08 0.94 19.81
C LEU A 177 -8.28 1.56 20.94
N LYS A 178 -7.68 0.75 21.82
CA LYS A 178 -6.75 1.23 22.85
C LYS A 178 -5.43 1.74 22.30
N LYS A 179 -5.09 1.42 21.04
CA LYS A 179 -3.87 1.87 20.34
C LYS A 179 -2.56 1.60 21.12
N ARG A 180 -2.49 0.43 21.76
CA ARG A 180 -1.32 0.01 22.56
C ARG A 180 -0.43 -1.01 21.84
N ASN A 181 -1.00 -1.76 20.90
CA ASN A 181 -0.30 -2.78 20.15
C ASN A 181 0.84 -2.18 19.32
N ARG A 182 1.82 -3.02 19.01
CA ARG A 182 2.80 -2.73 17.97
C ARG A 182 2.08 -2.75 16.62
N VAL A 183 2.40 -1.81 15.75
CA VAL A 183 1.81 -1.66 14.42
C VAL A 183 2.90 -1.78 13.37
N LEU A 184 2.70 -2.65 12.38
CA LEU A 184 3.58 -2.84 11.24
C LEU A 184 2.95 -2.26 9.98
N VAL A 185 3.71 -1.46 9.25
CA VAL A 185 3.23 -0.76 8.05
C VAL A 185 4.25 -0.91 6.92
N PRO A 186 3.83 -1.28 5.70
CA PRO A 186 4.73 -1.27 4.55
C PRO A 186 5.06 0.18 4.18
N GLY A 187 6.30 0.45 3.78
CA GLY A 187 6.69 1.79 3.35
C GLY A 187 8.11 1.86 2.83
N PHE A 188 8.37 2.84 1.97
CA PHE A 188 9.73 3.19 1.61
C PHE A 188 10.42 3.89 2.79
N GLN A 189 11.73 3.69 2.92
CA GLN A 189 12.50 4.37 3.96
C GLN A 189 12.58 5.86 3.65
N VAL A 190 12.23 6.69 4.62
CA VAL A 190 12.33 8.16 4.47
C VAL A 190 13.58 8.74 5.13
N GLY A 191 14.43 7.88 5.73
CA GLY A 191 15.64 8.29 6.46
C GLY A 191 16.56 9.22 5.67
N HIS A 192 16.76 8.89 4.39
CA HIS A 192 17.60 9.65 3.47
C HIS A 192 17.11 11.10 3.23
N LEU A 193 15.83 11.40 3.49
CA LEU A 193 15.30 12.76 3.36
C LEU A 193 15.72 13.69 4.50
N PHE A 194 16.19 13.11 5.62
CA PHE A 194 16.65 13.85 6.79
C PHE A 194 18.17 14.02 6.83
N ASP A 195 18.89 13.16 6.12
CA ASP A 195 20.34 13.22 6.05
C ASP A 195 20.79 14.14 4.92
N ARG A 196 21.06 15.41 5.25
CA ARG A 196 21.63 16.38 4.30
C ARG A 196 23.08 16.05 3.92
N SER A 197 23.69 15.02 4.51
CA SER A 197 25.06 14.59 4.22
C SER A 197 25.16 13.40 3.25
N ALA A 198 24.02 12.93 2.70
CA ALA A 198 24.01 11.90 1.66
C ALA A 198 24.91 12.29 0.46
N PRO A 199 25.65 11.31 -0.12
CA PRO A 199 26.93 11.57 -0.74
C PRO A 199 26.82 12.43 -1.99
N SER A 200 27.60 13.51 -2.02
CA SER A 200 28.09 14.11 -3.25
C SER A 200 28.91 13.07 -4.00
N SER A 201 28.23 12.27 -4.83
CA SER A 201 28.87 11.26 -5.67
C SER A 201 29.76 11.97 -6.72
N SER A 202 31.05 12.06 -6.41
CA SER A 202 32.14 12.44 -7.32
C SER A 202 32.53 11.31 -8.27
N SER A 203 31.59 10.43 -8.62
CA SER A 203 31.84 9.29 -9.50
C SER A 203 30.62 9.01 -10.37
N SER A 204 30.32 9.94 -11.29
CA SER A 204 29.55 9.63 -12.50
C SER A 204 30.51 9.10 -13.58
N PRO A 205 30.06 8.19 -14.46
CA PRO A 205 30.85 7.79 -15.62
C PRO A 205 30.99 8.98 -16.57
N SER A 206 32.21 9.21 -17.02
CA SER A 206 32.57 10.27 -17.95
C SER A 206 31.78 10.18 -19.26
N SER A 207 30.93 11.17 -19.53
CA SER A 207 30.53 11.53 -20.88
C SER A 207 30.59 13.05 -21.07
N SER A 208 31.06 13.43 -22.25
CA SER A 208 31.55 14.73 -22.65
C SER A 208 30.47 15.83 -22.75
N SER A 209 30.80 16.98 -22.16
CA SER A 209 30.43 18.35 -22.55
C SER A 209 29.19 18.58 -23.43
N SER A 210 28.12 19.05 -22.81
CA SER A 210 27.23 20.05 -23.41
C SER A 210 26.65 20.94 -22.31
N SER A 211 26.86 22.24 -22.45
CA SER A 211 26.39 23.32 -21.60
C SER A 211 24.88 23.28 -21.41
N SER A 212 24.43 22.86 -20.23
CA SER A 212 23.05 22.92 -19.78
C SER A 212 22.91 23.99 -18.71
N SER A 213 22.10 24.99 -18.99
CA SER A 213 21.67 26.01 -18.04
C SER A 213 21.07 25.34 -16.81
N SER A 214 21.77 25.44 -15.68
CA SER A 214 21.31 25.00 -14.38
C SER A 214 19.99 25.68 -14.04
N VAL A 215 18.89 24.98 -14.22
CA VAL A 215 17.61 25.35 -13.60
C VAL A 215 17.80 25.11 -12.11
N SER A 216 18.22 26.16 -11.41
CA SER A 216 18.25 26.23 -9.97
C SER A 216 16.81 26.25 -9.47
N LEU A 217 16.16 25.09 -9.42
CA LEU A 217 14.97 24.89 -8.61
C LEU A 217 15.43 24.79 -7.16
N VAL A 218 15.85 25.94 -6.63
CA VAL A 218 15.93 26.18 -5.21
C VAL A 218 14.47 26.19 -4.74
N MET A 219 13.91 25.00 -4.48
CA MET A 219 13.03 24.89 -3.33
C MET A 219 13.94 25.28 -2.17
N GLU A 220 13.92 26.57 -1.81
CA GLU A 220 14.58 27.05 -0.60
C GLU A 220 14.04 26.16 0.51
N GLY A 221 14.85 25.18 0.92
CA GLY A 221 14.62 24.32 2.05
C GLY A 221 14.74 25.13 3.34
N LYS A 222 13.85 26.11 3.48
CA LYS A 222 13.48 26.81 4.72
C LYS A 222 12.46 26.01 5.52
N GLY A 223 12.26 24.73 5.18
CA GLY A 223 11.64 23.78 6.08
C GLY A 223 12.67 23.35 7.12
N SER A 224 12.36 23.57 8.39
CA SER A 224 13.02 22.91 9.52
C SER A 224 12.99 21.39 9.35
N GLU A 225 13.87 20.64 10.03
CA GLU A 225 13.82 19.16 10.04
C GLU A 225 12.41 18.64 10.45
N LYS A 226 11.71 19.43 11.27
CA LYS A 226 10.31 19.21 11.63
C LYS A 226 9.38 19.26 10.41
N ASP A 227 9.54 20.21 9.49
CA ASP A 227 8.72 20.33 8.27
C ASP A 227 8.92 19.16 7.29
N VAL A 228 10.11 18.57 7.23
CA VAL A 228 10.35 17.35 6.45
C VAL A 228 9.75 16.13 7.16
N ARG A 229 9.88 16.04 8.50
CA ARG A 229 9.32 14.92 9.27
C ARG A 229 7.80 14.90 9.29
N GLU A 230 7.18 16.07 9.14
CA GLU A 230 5.73 16.29 9.03
C GLU A 230 5.22 16.11 7.58
N ALA A 231 6.10 16.01 6.58
CA ALA A 231 5.72 15.92 5.17
C ALA A 231 5.80 14.50 4.55
N PHE A 232 6.62 13.60 5.11
CA PHE A 232 6.90 12.28 4.54
C PHE A 232 6.75 11.13 5.53
N GLY A 233 6.36 9.95 5.03
CA GLY A 233 6.41 8.68 5.74
C GLY A 233 5.08 8.21 6.32
N ALA A 234 4.97 6.90 6.51
CA ALA A 234 3.76 6.26 7.00
C ALA A 234 3.38 6.70 8.43
N HIS A 235 4.33 7.16 9.25
CA HIS A 235 4.05 7.61 10.62
C HIS A 235 3.11 8.82 10.70
N LEU A 236 2.97 9.60 9.63
CA LEU A 236 2.06 10.76 9.60
C LEU A 236 0.60 10.34 9.69
N LEU A 237 0.24 9.32 8.92
CA LEU A 237 -1.09 8.72 8.90
C LEU A 237 -1.48 8.18 10.28
N PHE A 238 -0.52 7.55 10.97
CA PHE A 238 -0.77 6.97 12.28
C PHE A 238 -0.75 8.00 13.40
N GLY A 239 0.18 8.96 13.38
CA GLY A 239 0.33 9.96 14.43
C GLY A 239 -0.78 11.00 14.44
N GLU A 240 -0.90 11.78 13.37
CA GLU A 240 -1.76 12.97 13.35
C GLU A 240 -3.24 12.62 13.15
N GLU A 241 -3.52 11.63 12.32
CA GLU A 241 -4.88 11.39 11.84
C GLU A 241 -5.57 10.25 12.59
N ILE A 242 -4.81 9.23 12.97
CA ILE A 242 -5.31 8.12 13.77
C ILE A 242 -5.03 8.35 15.26
N GLY A 243 -4.05 9.16 15.65
CA GLY A 243 -3.68 9.35 17.05
C GLY A 243 -3.06 8.09 17.68
N TYR A 244 -2.34 7.32 16.88
CA TYR A 244 -1.58 6.14 17.31
C TYR A 244 -0.19 6.58 17.80
N PRO A 245 0.32 6.06 18.93
CA PRO A 245 1.64 6.43 19.42
C PRO A 245 2.73 6.08 18.40
N ARG A 246 3.55 7.07 17.99
CA ARG A 246 4.63 6.88 17.02
C ARG A 246 5.63 5.79 17.44
N SER A 247 5.91 5.67 18.74
CA SER A 247 6.80 4.64 19.29
C SER A 247 6.28 3.21 19.14
N ARG A 248 5.03 3.04 18.72
CA ARG A 248 4.40 1.75 18.45
C ARG A 248 4.27 1.47 16.95
N VAL A 249 4.67 2.38 16.06
CA VAL A 249 4.55 2.23 14.60
C VAL A 249 5.91 1.91 14.00
N PHE A 250 5.98 0.78 13.30
CA PHE A 250 7.18 0.25 12.66
C PHE A 250 6.94 0.21 11.15
N VAL A 251 7.85 0.83 10.41
CA VAL A 251 7.83 0.83 8.94
C VAL A 251 8.78 -0.25 8.45
N VAL A 252 8.33 -1.07 7.50
CA VAL A 252 9.13 -2.10 6.86
C VAL A 252 9.12 -1.86 5.36
N ASN A 253 10.29 -1.90 4.73
CA ASN A 253 10.40 -1.94 3.28
C ASN A 253 10.20 -3.39 2.81
N PRO A 254 9.08 -3.74 2.14
CA PRO A 254 8.81 -5.12 1.77
C PRO A 254 9.60 -5.56 0.53
N ASN A 255 10.18 -4.63 -0.22
CA ASN A 255 10.69 -4.90 -1.57
C ASN A 255 11.78 -5.99 -1.68
N PRO A 256 12.71 -6.14 -0.71
CA PRO A 256 13.72 -7.20 -0.76
C PRO A 256 13.19 -8.64 -0.91
N TYR A 257 11.99 -8.95 -0.39
CA TYR A 257 11.28 -10.23 -0.59
C TYR A 257 9.96 -10.07 -1.38
N HIS A 258 9.84 -9.00 -2.18
CA HIS A 258 8.65 -8.73 -3.00
C HIS A 258 8.97 -8.75 -4.50
N ARG A 259 10.18 -9.18 -4.90
CA ARG A 259 10.67 -9.17 -6.29
C ARG A 259 10.08 -10.26 -7.19
N ASN A 260 8.95 -10.83 -6.83
CA ASN A 260 8.42 -12.00 -7.52
C ASN A 260 7.77 -11.67 -8.85
N ARG A 261 7.88 -10.44 -9.35
CA ARG A 261 7.36 -10.07 -10.66
C ARG A 261 8.28 -9.03 -11.27
N THR A 262 9.35 -9.54 -11.88
CA THR A 262 10.29 -8.76 -12.71
C THR A 262 10.01 -9.03 -14.18
N TRP A 263 10.59 -8.27 -15.10
CA TRP A 263 10.51 -8.61 -16.53
C TRP A 263 11.06 -10.02 -16.80
N GLU A 264 12.11 -10.40 -16.07
CA GLU A 264 12.82 -11.66 -16.21
C GLU A 264 12.07 -12.84 -15.56
N ASP A 265 11.10 -12.57 -14.68
CA ASP A 265 10.28 -13.57 -14.00
C ASP A 265 8.91 -12.96 -13.62
N PRO A 266 8.02 -12.70 -14.60
CA PRO A 266 6.80 -11.93 -14.37
C PRO A 266 5.74 -12.73 -13.60
N GLY A 267 5.75 -14.07 -13.72
CA GLY A 267 4.75 -14.95 -13.11
C GLY A 267 5.14 -15.55 -11.76
N HIS A 268 6.45 -15.66 -11.46
CA HIS A 268 7.04 -16.34 -10.31
C HIS A 268 6.12 -17.34 -9.60
N GLU A 269 6.04 -18.54 -10.16
CA GLU A 269 5.20 -19.62 -9.63
C GLU A 269 5.96 -20.55 -8.67
N GLY A 270 7.23 -20.26 -8.37
CA GLY A 270 8.11 -21.09 -7.54
C GLY A 270 8.14 -20.69 -6.06
N GLU A 271 8.67 -21.58 -5.21
CA GLU A 271 9.06 -21.18 -3.86
C GLU A 271 10.16 -20.11 -3.94
N GLU A 272 10.03 -19.05 -3.13
CA GLU A 272 11.15 -18.14 -2.93
C GLU A 272 12.33 -18.94 -2.37
N SER A 273 13.37 -19.13 -3.19
CA SER A 273 14.63 -19.62 -2.65
C SER A 273 15.12 -18.58 -1.66
N VAL A 274 15.23 -18.94 -0.39
CA VAL A 274 15.77 -18.09 0.68
C VAL A 274 17.12 -17.47 0.26
N GLY A 275 17.91 -18.24 -0.50
CA GLY A 275 19.15 -17.82 -1.15
C GLY A 275 19.02 -17.06 -2.48
N TRP A 276 17.86 -16.51 -2.85
CA TRP A 276 17.71 -15.72 -4.08
C TRP A 276 18.67 -14.54 -4.01
N ARG A 277 19.75 -14.62 -4.79
CA ARG A 277 20.71 -13.54 -5.05
C ARG A 277 20.34 -12.94 -6.40
N ASP A 278 20.55 -11.63 -6.52
CA ASP A 278 20.28 -10.86 -7.75
C ASP A 278 20.67 -11.64 -9.02
N ARG A 279 19.66 -12.08 -9.79
CA ARG A 279 19.84 -12.86 -11.02
C ARG A 279 20.66 -12.12 -12.07
N ARG A 280 20.81 -10.78 -11.95
CA ARG A 280 21.73 -10.00 -12.79
C ARG A 280 23.16 -10.56 -12.81
N ARG A 281 23.57 -11.36 -11.82
CA ARG A 281 24.91 -11.96 -11.76
C ARG A 281 25.00 -13.48 -11.97
N HIS A 282 23.90 -14.24 -12.04
CA HIS A 282 23.96 -15.71 -12.06
C HIS A 282 23.18 -16.32 -13.23
N SER A 283 23.92 -16.59 -14.30
CA SER A 283 23.53 -17.29 -15.52
C SER A 283 23.43 -18.82 -15.34
N ARG A 284 22.71 -19.31 -14.32
CA ARG A 284 22.53 -20.76 -14.12
C ARG A 284 21.08 -21.18 -14.31
N GLY A 285 20.83 -21.76 -15.49
CA GLY A 285 19.53 -22.28 -15.93
C GLY A 285 18.85 -21.31 -16.89
N LYS A 286 19.28 -21.30 -18.16
CA LYS A 286 18.69 -20.50 -19.25
C LYS A 286 17.20 -20.86 -19.43
N LYS A 287 16.29 -20.20 -18.71
CA LYS A 287 15.15 -19.65 -19.43
C LYS A 287 15.77 -18.52 -20.26
N GLU A 288 15.70 -18.64 -21.57
CA GLU A 288 16.10 -17.57 -22.48
C GLU A 288 15.22 -16.38 -22.09
N ILE A 289 15.81 -15.40 -21.40
CA ILE A 289 15.10 -14.19 -21.03
C ILE A 289 14.83 -13.51 -22.36
N GLU A 290 13.55 -13.37 -22.71
CA GLU A 290 13.17 -12.64 -23.92
C GLU A 290 13.81 -11.26 -23.88
N GLU A 291 14.45 -10.90 -24.99
CA GLU A 291 15.00 -9.56 -25.14
C GLU A 291 13.89 -8.55 -24.89
N ARG A 292 14.21 -7.49 -24.12
CA ARG A 292 13.23 -6.46 -23.80
C ARG A 292 12.69 -5.87 -25.10
N PRO A 293 11.38 -5.70 -25.23
CA PRO A 293 10.81 -5.12 -26.43
C PRO A 293 11.33 -3.70 -26.61
N ARG A 294 11.46 -3.28 -27.87
CA ARG A 294 11.73 -1.87 -28.16
C ARG A 294 10.61 -1.01 -27.57
N LYS A 295 11.02 0.01 -26.80
CA LYS A 295 10.10 0.97 -26.18
C LYS A 295 9.26 1.70 -27.23
N ARG A 296 7.99 1.86 -26.92
CA ARG A 296 6.99 2.57 -27.69
C ARG A 296 6.75 3.93 -27.04
N ARG A 297 6.60 4.94 -27.88
CA ARG A 297 6.23 6.32 -27.50
C ARG A 297 4.77 6.36 -27.05
N ARG A 298 4.51 5.81 -25.86
CA ARG A 298 3.19 5.69 -25.20
C ARG A 298 3.33 6.01 -23.71
N LEU A 299 2.22 6.39 -23.12
CA LEU A 299 2.05 6.58 -21.69
C LEU A 299 1.03 5.55 -21.20
N ASN A 300 1.25 4.99 -20.01
CA ASN A 300 0.25 4.18 -19.34
C ASN A 300 -0.11 4.73 -17.96
N PHE A 301 -1.31 4.41 -17.50
CA PHE A 301 -1.80 4.69 -16.16
C PHE A 301 -2.43 3.43 -15.59
N ALA A 302 -1.79 2.82 -14.60
CA ALA A 302 -2.22 1.55 -14.04
C ALA A 302 -2.96 1.70 -12.70
N SER A 303 -4.11 2.37 -12.67
CA SER A 303 -4.87 2.54 -11.43
C SER A 303 -6.34 2.84 -11.72
N LEU A 304 -7.19 2.75 -10.71
CA LEU A 304 -8.57 3.22 -10.81
C LEU A 304 -8.58 4.73 -11.09
N ALA A 305 -9.18 5.10 -12.22
CA ALA A 305 -9.38 6.50 -12.58
C ALA A 305 -10.66 7.03 -11.91
N HIS A 306 -10.50 7.83 -10.86
CA HIS A 306 -11.57 8.60 -10.24
C HIS A 306 -11.43 10.09 -10.59
N SER A 307 -12.39 10.94 -10.20
CA SER A 307 -12.41 12.38 -10.55
C SER A 307 -11.09 13.10 -10.28
N MET A 308 -10.51 12.91 -9.08
CA MET A 308 -9.20 13.49 -8.73
C MET A 308 -8.06 13.03 -9.65
N THR A 309 -8.08 11.77 -10.09
CA THR A 309 -7.12 11.22 -11.07
C THR A 309 -7.31 11.88 -12.42
N ALA A 310 -8.56 12.02 -12.90
CA ALA A 310 -8.86 12.69 -14.16
C ALA A 310 -8.37 14.15 -14.14
N THR A 311 -8.61 14.88 -13.05
CA THR A 311 -8.09 16.24 -12.85
C THR A 311 -6.56 16.27 -12.87
N TRP A 312 -5.90 15.31 -12.22
CA TRP A 312 -4.44 15.23 -12.21
C TRP A 312 -3.88 14.91 -13.61
N LEU A 313 -4.47 13.96 -14.34
CA LEU A 313 -4.06 13.61 -15.71
C LEU A 313 -4.18 14.79 -16.67
N LYS A 314 -5.24 15.62 -16.57
CA LYS A 314 -5.36 16.84 -17.38
C LYS A 314 -4.22 17.84 -17.12
N LYS A 315 -3.74 17.93 -15.88
CA LYS A 315 -2.59 18.81 -15.53
C LYS A 315 -1.29 18.33 -16.18
N GLN A 316 -1.20 17.05 -16.55
CA GLN A 316 -0.06 16.47 -17.27
C GLN A 316 -0.02 16.87 -18.76
N CYS A 317 -1.13 17.35 -19.34
CA CYS A 317 -1.20 17.80 -20.73
C CYS A 317 -0.59 19.19 -20.99
N GLY A 318 -0.16 19.90 -19.94
CA GLY A 318 0.45 21.23 -20.09
C GLY A 318 -0.53 22.34 -20.49
N VAL A 319 -1.85 22.18 -20.26
CA VAL A 319 -2.86 23.20 -20.61
C VAL A 319 -2.44 24.57 -20.07
N PRO A 320 -2.43 25.63 -20.90
CA PRO A 320 -2.09 26.97 -20.47
C PRO A 320 -3.00 27.36 -19.30
N LYS A 321 -2.44 27.97 -18.26
CA LYS A 321 -3.24 28.62 -17.21
C LYS A 321 -4.13 29.67 -17.87
N GLY A 322 -5.35 29.31 -18.26
CA GLY A 322 -6.37 30.27 -18.69
C GLY A 322 -6.55 31.27 -17.57
N ARG A 323 -6.47 32.57 -17.89
CA ARG A 323 -6.73 33.68 -16.98
C ARG A 323 -7.96 33.36 -16.13
N GLY A 324 -7.75 33.26 -14.82
CA GLY A 324 -8.82 32.95 -13.88
C GLY A 324 -9.96 33.94 -14.05
N LYS A 325 -11.16 33.44 -14.34
CA LYS A 325 -12.37 34.20 -14.05
C LYS A 325 -12.47 34.30 -12.52
N SER A 326 -12.27 35.51 -12.01
CA SER A 326 -12.56 35.90 -10.64
C SER A 326 -13.98 35.44 -10.27
N LYS A 327 -14.09 34.54 -9.29
CA LYS A 327 -15.37 34.20 -8.67
C LYS A 327 -15.79 35.37 -7.77
N ALA A 328 -16.83 36.09 -8.18
CA ALA A 328 -17.58 36.97 -7.30
C ALA A 328 -18.31 36.13 -6.24
N ALA A 329 -18.34 36.64 -5.02
CA ALA A 329 -19.03 36.05 -3.88
C ALA A 329 -20.55 36.11 -4.07
N ALA A 330 -21.23 35.01 -3.81
CA ALA A 330 -22.64 34.99 -3.47
C ALA A 330 -22.85 33.91 -2.40
N ALA A 331 -23.26 34.36 -1.21
CA ALA A 331 -23.67 33.54 -0.10
C ALA A 331 -25.17 33.32 -0.19
N THR A 332 -25.64 32.06 -0.11
CA THR A 332 -26.88 31.67 0.58
C THR A 332 -27.05 30.14 0.64
N GLU A 333 -27.29 29.68 1.87
CA GLU A 333 -28.15 28.56 2.32
C GLU A 333 -27.91 27.11 1.84
N ASN A 334 -27.66 26.23 2.82
CA ASN A 334 -27.57 24.77 2.70
C ASN A 334 -28.97 24.12 2.72
N PRO A 335 -29.27 23.18 1.79
CA PRO A 335 -30.30 22.16 2.00
C PRO A 335 -29.69 20.78 2.35
N PRO A 336 -30.47 19.86 2.92
CA PRO A 336 -29.97 18.70 3.65
C PRO A 336 -29.54 17.54 2.75
N MET A 337 -28.58 16.75 3.25
CA MET A 337 -28.14 15.48 2.67
C MET A 337 -29.27 14.43 2.69
N THR A 338 -29.59 13.90 1.52
CA THR A 338 -30.25 12.59 1.36
C THR A 338 -29.35 11.64 0.56
N ASP A 339 -29.31 10.39 1.00
CA ASP A 339 -28.53 9.30 0.45
C ASP A 339 -29.09 8.78 -0.89
N ASN A 340 -28.15 8.38 -1.76
CA ASN A 340 -28.27 7.42 -2.87
C ASN A 340 -29.34 7.66 -3.94
N GLN A 341 -28.87 8.15 -5.10
CA GLN A 341 -28.95 7.51 -6.43
C GLN A 341 -28.92 8.63 -7.48
N HIS A 342 -27.75 8.91 -8.07
CA HIS A 342 -27.72 9.47 -9.42
C HIS A 342 -26.44 9.08 -10.14
N LEU A 343 -26.62 8.25 -11.16
CA LEU A 343 -25.74 8.16 -12.31
C LEU A 343 -25.90 9.49 -13.07
N GLU A 344 -25.21 10.53 -12.61
CA GLU A 344 -25.31 11.87 -13.18
C GLU A 344 -24.41 11.98 -14.43
N SER A 345 -24.99 12.61 -15.45
CA SER A 345 -24.40 12.85 -16.76
C SER A 345 -23.05 13.55 -16.64
N THR A 346 -21.98 12.84 -16.99
CA THR A 346 -20.65 13.43 -17.16
C THR A 346 -20.72 14.46 -18.28
N THR A 347 -20.65 15.75 -17.94
CA THR A 347 -20.39 16.81 -18.89
C THR A 347 -19.05 16.52 -19.61
N ASN A 348 -18.91 17.01 -20.84
CA ASN A 348 -17.73 16.80 -21.68
C ASN A 348 -16.41 17.26 -21.03
N GLU A 349 -16.48 18.04 -19.95
CA GLU A 349 -15.34 18.54 -19.20
C GLU A 349 -14.60 17.45 -18.40
N ASP A 350 -15.20 16.28 -18.11
CA ASP A 350 -14.59 15.24 -17.28
C ASP A 350 -13.85 14.12 -18.02
N LYS A 351 -13.81 14.17 -19.35
CA LYS A 351 -13.15 13.13 -20.15
C LYS A 351 -11.63 13.11 -19.89
N ILE A 352 -11.11 11.92 -19.57
CA ILE A 352 -9.67 11.69 -19.44
C ILE A 352 -9.05 11.77 -20.85
N PRO A 353 -7.92 12.48 -21.02
CA PRO A 353 -7.27 12.56 -22.32
C PRO A 353 -6.84 11.16 -22.79
N SER A 354 -7.11 10.84 -24.06
CA SER A 354 -6.59 9.62 -24.69
C SER A 354 -5.15 9.78 -25.19
N HIS A 355 -4.64 11.03 -25.20
CA HIS A 355 -3.30 11.38 -25.67
C HIS A 355 -2.72 12.52 -24.83
N ILE A 356 -1.40 12.54 -24.69
CA ILE A 356 -0.65 13.69 -24.19
C ILE A 356 0.40 14.05 -25.25
N GLY A 357 0.27 15.22 -25.85
CA GLY A 357 1.03 15.55 -27.06
C GLY A 357 0.72 14.55 -28.18
N THR A 358 1.74 13.96 -28.77
CA THR A 358 1.61 12.95 -29.84
C THR A 358 1.55 11.50 -29.33
N TRP A 359 1.71 11.27 -28.02
CA TRP A 359 1.76 9.92 -27.46
C TRP A 359 0.38 9.52 -26.94
N PRO A 360 -0.10 8.29 -27.24
CA PRO A 360 -1.33 7.77 -26.65
C PRO A 360 -1.15 7.54 -25.14
N LEU A 361 -2.25 7.67 -24.40
CA LEU A 361 -2.37 7.37 -22.98
C LEU A 361 -3.33 6.19 -22.79
N ASP A 362 -2.81 5.06 -22.35
CA ASP A 362 -3.60 3.88 -22.00
C ASP A 362 -3.96 3.87 -20.51
N LEU A 363 -5.23 3.63 -20.22
CA LEU A 363 -5.76 3.53 -18.85
C LEU A 363 -6.02 2.08 -18.52
N TYR A 364 -5.32 1.54 -17.53
CA TYR A 364 -5.49 0.18 -17.04
C TYR A 364 -6.16 0.18 -15.67
N GLY A 365 -7.08 -0.76 -15.47
CA GLY A 365 -7.85 -0.89 -14.23
C GLY A 365 -9.21 -0.19 -14.25
N ASP A 366 -9.65 0.38 -15.38
CA ASP A 366 -11.00 0.94 -15.50
C ASP A 366 -12.05 -0.16 -15.21
N ARG A 367 -13.15 0.23 -14.56
CA ARG A 367 -14.28 -0.67 -14.34
C ARG A 367 -15.18 -0.78 -15.56
N LEU A 368 -15.18 0.23 -16.42
CA LEU A 368 -16.00 0.28 -17.61
C LEU A 368 -15.38 -0.44 -18.80
N GLU A 369 -14.06 -0.69 -18.76
CA GLU A 369 -13.30 -1.40 -19.79
C GLU A 369 -12.61 -2.63 -19.17
N PRO A 370 -13.34 -3.72 -18.89
CA PRO A 370 -12.81 -4.92 -18.24
C PRO A 370 -11.59 -5.52 -18.94
N GLU A 371 -11.50 -5.39 -20.27
CA GLU A 371 -10.38 -5.82 -21.10
C GLU A 371 -9.06 -5.09 -20.78
N LYS A 372 -9.13 -3.92 -20.14
CA LYS A 372 -7.96 -3.17 -19.66
C LYS A 372 -7.63 -3.46 -18.19
N ARG A 373 -8.21 -4.49 -17.60
CA ARG A 373 -7.80 -5.02 -16.28
C ARG A 373 -6.78 -6.13 -16.48
N LEU A 374 -5.52 -5.73 -16.53
CA LEU A 374 -4.42 -6.68 -16.65
C LEU A 374 -4.01 -7.22 -15.28
N PRO A 375 -3.71 -8.53 -15.18
CA PRO A 375 -2.93 -9.08 -14.07
C PRO A 375 -1.57 -8.37 -13.92
N GLU A 376 -1.00 -8.38 -12.72
CA GLU A 376 0.25 -7.69 -12.42
C GLU A 376 1.42 -8.19 -13.31
N ASP A 377 1.43 -9.47 -13.67
CA ASP A 377 2.41 -10.08 -14.58
C ASP A 377 2.31 -9.52 -16.02
N GLU A 378 1.10 -9.23 -16.50
CA GLU A 378 0.88 -8.59 -17.79
C GLU A 378 1.17 -7.07 -17.74
N MET A 379 0.88 -6.42 -16.61
CA MET A 379 1.22 -5.00 -16.42
C MET A 379 2.72 -4.73 -16.52
N ILE A 380 3.58 -5.65 -16.08
CA ILE A 380 5.03 -5.53 -16.23
C ILE A 380 5.44 -5.49 -17.70
N LYS A 381 4.75 -6.27 -18.55
CA LYS A 381 5.02 -6.26 -19.99
C LYS A 381 4.64 -4.92 -20.61
N VAL A 382 3.56 -4.30 -20.14
CA VAL A 382 3.21 -2.92 -20.51
C VAL A 382 4.32 -1.95 -20.10
N PHE A 383 4.82 -2.04 -18.86
CA PHE A 383 5.94 -1.19 -18.44
C PHE A 383 7.21 -1.44 -19.27
N ALA A 384 7.48 -2.67 -19.71
CA ALA A 384 8.59 -2.97 -20.61
C ALA A 384 8.41 -2.38 -22.01
N GLN A 385 7.18 -2.33 -22.51
CA GLN A 385 6.88 -1.80 -23.83
C GLN A 385 6.75 -0.28 -23.86
N ASP A 386 6.31 0.36 -22.79
CA ASP A 386 6.00 1.79 -22.78
C ASP A 386 7.09 2.63 -22.12
N TRP A 387 7.29 3.82 -22.70
CA TRP A 387 8.29 4.77 -22.21
C TRP A 387 7.96 5.36 -20.84
N ALA A 388 6.68 5.58 -20.49
CA ALA A 388 6.38 6.17 -19.19
C ALA A 388 5.08 5.65 -18.54
N CYS A 389 5.12 5.59 -17.21
CA CYS A 389 4.01 5.25 -16.35
C CYS A 389 3.61 6.46 -15.49
N LEU A 390 2.33 6.79 -15.49
CA LEU A 390 1.77 7.89 -14.71
C LEU A 390 1.28 7.40 -13.34
N MET A 391 1.70 8.08 -12.28
CA MET A 391 1.37 7.77 -10.90
C MET A 391 0.84 9.02 -10.19
N PRO A 392 -0.46 9.07 -9.84
CA PRO A 392 -1.02 10.24 -9.18
C PRO A 392 -0.52 10.30 -7.74
N LYS A 393 -0.61 11.50 -7.16
CA LYS A 393 -0.31 11.74 -5.74
C LYS A 393 -1.18 10.84 -4.84
N TYR A 394 -0.56 10.20 -3.85
CA TYR A 394 -1.29 9.59 -2.75
C TYR A 394 -1.52 10.56 -1.59
N GLU A 395 -2.42 10.17 -0.70
CA GLU A 395 -2.70 10.90 0.53
C GLU A 395 -1.41 11.12 1.35
N HIS A 396 -0.50 10.14 1.34
CA HIS A 396 0.81 10.23 2.00
C HIS A 396 1.92 9.70 1.08
N ALA A 397 2.90 10.56 0.82
CA ALA A 397 4.07 10.19 0.03
C ALA A 397 4.93 9.15 0.77
N GLY A 398 5.40 8.14 0.03
CA GLY A 398 6.23 7.10 0.62
C GLY A 398 5.49 6.06 1.47
N SER A 399 4.16 6.16 1.58
CA SER A 399 3.31 5.12 2.21
C SER A 399 3.37 3.77 1.48
N GLY A 400 4.07 3.70 0.35
CA GLY A 400 4.66 2.48 -0.19
C GLY A 400 3.64 1.38 -0.45
N TRP A 401 2.46 1.74 -0.95
CA TRP A 401 1.34 0.83 -1.12
C TRP A 401 1.64 -0.33 -2.06
N TRP A 402 2.31 -1.38 -1.58
CA TRP A 402 2.69 -2.62 -2.29
C TRP A 402 3.16 -2.43 -3.75
N ARG A 403 3.67 -1.23 -4.08
CA ARG A 403 3.94 -0.86 -5.45
C ARG A 403 5.28 -1.46 -5.80
N ALA A 404 5.22 -2.68 -6.34
CA ALA A 404 6.22 -3.11 -7.28
C ALA A 404 6.33 -2.09 -8.42
N ARG A 405 5.31 -1.27 -8.73
CA ARG A 405 5.34 -0.30 -9.85
C ARG A 405 6.60 0.56 -9.98
N PRO A 406 7.05 1.39 -9.01
CA PRO A 406 8.32 2.10 -9.15
C PRO A 406 9.50 1.16 -9.46
N LEU A 407 9.58 0.01 -8.80
CA LEU A 407 10.61 -1.00 -9.05
C LEU A 407 10.45 -1.67 -10.41
N GLN A 408 9.24 -1.94 -10.87
CA GLN A 408 8.92 -2.52 -12.17
C GLN A 408 9.23 -1.52 -13.27
N CYS A 409 8.92 -0.23 -13.07
CA CYS A 409 9.28 0.84 -13.99
C CYS A 409 10.80 0.98 -14.07
N ALA A 410 11.49 1.01 -12.93
CA ALA A 410 12.96 1.03 -12.88
C ALA A 410 13.56 -0.20 -13.57
N ASP A 411 13.11 -1.40 -13.19
CA ASP A 411 13.58 -2.67 -13.75
C ASP A 411 13.33 -2.73 -15.26
N THR A 412 12.22 -2.20 -15.77
CA THR A 412 11.92 -2.24 -17.21
C THR A 412 12.43 -1.04 -17.99
N GLY A 413 13.06 -0.05 -17.35
CA GLY A 413 13.45 1.21 -18.00
C GLY A 413 12.25 2.06 -18.45
N SER A 414 11.12 2.00 -17.76
CA SER A 414 9.99 2.92 -17.92
C SER A 414 10.13 4.12 -16.97
N ILE A 415 9.83 5.31 -17.46
CA ILE A 415 9.90 6.55 -16.69
C ILE A 415 8.64 6.69 -15.83
N LEU A 416 8.80 6.74 -14.51
CA LEU A 416 7.72 7.07 -13.60
C LEU A 416 7.52 8.58 -13.54
N VAL A 417 6.32 9.06 -13.87
CA VAL A 417 5.91 10.46 -13.70
C VAL A 417 4.92 10.53 -12.54
N ALA A 418 5.30 11.24 -11.47
CA ALA A 418 4.52 11.32 -10.25
C ALA A 418 4.56 12.70 -9.59
N ASP A 419 3.89 12.84 -8.45
CA ASP A 419 4.00 14.03 -7.60
C ASP A 419 5.40 14.16 -7.01
N ASP A 420 5.91 15.39 -6.93
CA ASP A 420 7.28 15.65 -6.44
C ASP A 420 7.52 15.08 -5.04
N ARG A 421 6.50 15.02 -4.18
CA ARG A 421 6.67 14.40 -2.85
C ARG A 421 6.90 12.90 -2.94
N GLU A 422 6.25 12.21 -3.86
CA GLU A 422 6.50 10.78 -4.10
C GLU A 422 7.89 10.57 -4.69
N LEU A 423 8.24 11.38 -5.68
CA LEU A 423 9.54 11.32 -6.35
C LEU A 423 10.68 11.61 -5.36
N ALA A 424 10.48 12.51 -4.40
CA ALA A 424 11.46 12.78 -3.36
C ALA A 424 11.70 11.54 -2.49
N VAL A 425 10.64 10.83 -2.07
CA VAL A 425 10.81 9.58 -1.31
C VAL A 425 11.51 8.52 -2.16
N LEU A 426 11.15 8.38 -3.44
CA LEU A 426 11.69 7.33 -4.30
C LEU A 426 13.14 7.57 -4.72
N TYR A 427 13.48 8.82 -5.05
CA TYR A 427 14.71 9.17 -5.76
C TYR A 427 15.61 10.17 -5.00
N GLY A 428 15.16 10.65 -3.84
CA GLY A 428 15.87 11.64 -3.03
C GLY A 428 15.75 13.08 -3.55
N TRP A 429 16.26 14.04 -2.76
CA TRP A 429 16.21 15.47 -3.08
C TRP A 429 17.11 15.89 -4.25
N GLN A 430 18.08 15.06 -4.61
CA GLN A 430 18.99 15.25 -5.73
C GLN A 430 18.35 14.91 -7.09
N TYR A 431 17.11 14.43 -7.10
CA TYR A 431 16.44 14.02 -8.33
C TYR A 431 16.26 15.21 -9.30
N PRO A 432 16.88 15.19 -10.50
CA PRO A 432 17.00 16.37 -11.36
C PRO A 432 15.73 16.70 -12.15
N PHE A 433 14.69 15.88 -12.03
CA PHE A 433 13.51 15.95 -12.89
C PHE A 433 12.21 16.28 -12.12
N PHE A 434 12.31 16.88 -10.93
CA PHE A 434 11.14 17.43 -10.24
C PHE A 434 10.36 18.41 -11.13
N GLY A 435 9.04 18.43 -10.96
CA GLY A 435 8.12 19.29 -11.69
C GLY A 435 7.91 18.92 -13.16
N ARG A 436 8.64 17.94 -13.71
CA ARG A 436 8.43 17.46 -15.08
C ARG A 436 7.06 16.82 -15.22
N LYS A 437 6.34 17.22 -16.26
CA LYS A 437 5.03 16.67 -16.62
C LYS A 437 5.16 15.67 -17.75
N ALA A 438 4.13 14.85 -17.95
CA ALA A 438 4.07 13.97 -19.11
C ALA A 438 4.22 14.75 -20.44
N SER A 439 3.66 15.97 -20.53
CA SER A 439 3.85 16.86 -21.70
C SER A 439 5.30 17.25 -21.99
N ASP A 440 6.19 17.14 -21.01
CA ASP A 440 7.61 17.41 -21.19
C ASP A 440 8.34 16.14 -21.65
N ILE A 441 7.95 14.98 -21.11
CA ILE A 441 8.48 13.66 -21.51
C ILE A 441 8.27 13.39 -23.00
N VAL A 442 7.08 13.68 -23.54
CA VAL A 442 6.76 13.40 -24.95
C VAL A 442 7.60 14.19 -25.97
N LYS A 443 8.30 15.24 -25.51
CA LYS A 443 9.19 16.09 -26.33
C LYS A 443 10.63 15.59 -26.35
N LEU A 444 10.99 14.64 -25.49
CA LEU A 444 12.34 14.12 -25.38
C LEU A 444 12.68 13.20 -26.57
N SER A 445 13.95 13.23 -26.96
CA SER A 445 14.56 12.25 -27.85
C SER A 445 14.66 10.88 -27.16
N ASP A 446 14.89 9.80 -27.94
CA ASP A 446 15.04 8.46 -27.36
C ASP A 446 16.23 8.40 -26.38
N SER A 447 17.36 9.04 -26.71
CA SER A 447 18.54 9.13 -25.81
C SER A 447 18.22 9.83 -24.49
N GLU A 448 17.49 10.95 -24.51
CA GLU A 448 17.12 11.66 -23.28
C GLU A 448 16.12 10.85 -22.42
N LEU A 449 15.27 10.04 -23.06
CA LEU A 449 14.38 9.11 -22.36
C LEU A 449 15.15 7.99 -21.68
N GLU A 450 16.15 7.41 -22.36
CA GLU A 450 17.06 6.40 -21.82
C GLU A 450 17.85 6.93 -20.63
N ASP A 451 18.41 8.13 -20.74
CA ASP A 451 19.15 8.79 -19.66
C ASP A 451 18.25 9.02 -18.44
N MET A 452 17.02 9.53 -18.65
CA MET A 452 16.07 9.77 -17.57
C MET A 452 15.65 8.47 -16.86
N ALA A 453 15.35 7.41 -17.63
CA ALA A 453 15.01 6.10 -17.08
C ALA A 453 16.17 5.49 -16.27
N SER A 454 17.39 5.59 -16.79
CA SER A 454 18.60 5.08 -16.13
C SER A 454 18.89 5.82 -14.82
N ILE A 455 18.70 7.15 -14.78
CA ILE A 455 18.83 7.95 -13.56
C ILE A 455 17.77 7.55 -12.52
N GLN A 456 16.52 7.33 -12.93
CA GLN A 456 15.47 6.84 -12.03
C GLN A 456 15.80 5.48 -11.45
N GLU A 457 16.23 4.52 -12.27
CA GLU A 457 16.64 3.19 -11.81
C GLU A 457 17.78 3.30 -10.79
N TRP A 458 18.84 4.03 -11.13
CA TRP A 458 20.00 4.18 -10.26
C TRP A 458 19.64 4.83 -8.92
N LEU A 459 18.91 5.95 -8.94
CA LEU A 459 18.50 6.63 -7.71
C LEU A 459 17.58 5.77 -6.85
N LEU A 460 16.63 5.05 -7.46
CA LEU A 460 15.72 4.17 -6.72
C LEU A 460 16.50 3.13 -5.93
N TYR A 461 17.46 2.45 -6.57
CA TYR A 461 18.25 1.41 -5.93
C TYR A 461 19.31 1.94 -4.98
N ALA A 462 19.78 3.18 -5.18
CA ALA A 462 20.65 3.86 -4.23
C ALA A 462 19.89 4.23 -2.94
N MET A 463 18.66 4.73 -3.05
CA MET A 463 17.85 5.17 -1.90
C MET A 463 17.16 3.99 -1.20
N HIS A 464 16.74 2.98 -1.96
CA HIS A 464 16.00 1.81 -1.48
C HIS A 464 16.69 0.53 -1.93
N PRO A 465 17.90 0.24 -1.41
CA PRO A 465 18.60 -0.98 -1.74
C PRO A 465 17.74 -2.19 -1.37
N LEU A 466 17.72 -3.19 -2.24
CA LEU A 466 16.99 -4.43 -2.01
C LEU A 466 17.76 -5.37 -1.05
N ASP A 467 18.23 -4.81 0.06
CA ASP A 467 19.01 -5.53 1.06
C ASP A 467 18.07 -6.22 2.06
N LYS A 468 18.00 -7.55 1.95
CA LYS A 468 17.28 -8.43 2.88
C LYS A 468 17.71 -8.23 4.35
N ARG A 469 18.96 -7.82 4.61
CA ARG A 469 19.43 -7.53 5.98
C ARG A 469 18.70 -6.36 6.60
N VAL A 470 18.40 -5.34 5.80
CA VAL A 470 17.66 -4.16 6.24
C VAL A 470 16.24 -4.56 6.62
N GLN A 471 15.52 -5.26 5.73
CA GLN A 471 14.16 -5.71 6.03
C GLN A 471 14.12 -6.65 7.25
N ARG A 472 15.06 -7.59 7.38
CA ARG A 472 15.17 -8.45 8.58
C ARG A 472 15.40 -7.65 9.86
N ALA A 473 16.20 -6.58 9.81
CA ALA A 473 16.40 -5.70 10.95
C ALA A 473 15.12 -4.95 11.33
N GLU A 474 14.37 -4.43 10.35
CA GLU A 474 13.09 -3.75 10.57
C GLU A 474 12.03 -4.69 11.16
N VAL A 475 11.90 -5.91 10.62
CA VAL A 475 11.00 -6.93 11.14
C VAL A 475 11.45 -7.39 12.54
N SER A 476 12.74 -7.57 12.76
CA SER A 476 13.27 -7.89 14.10
C SER A 476 12.94 -6.82 15.13
N ALA A 477 13.02 -5.53 14.75
CA ALA A 477 12.71 -4.43 15.66
C ALA A 477 11.27 -4.48 16.19
N VAL A 478 10.28 -4.81 15.34
CA VAL A 478 8.89 -4.94 15.82
C VAL A 478 8.68 -6.20 16.66
N LEU A 479 9.35 -7.32 16.32
CA LEU A 479 9.22 -8.58 17.06
C LEU A 479 9.76 -8.45 18.49
N HIS A 480 10.84 -7.70 18.69
CA HIS A 480 11.50 -7.51 19.98
C HIS A 480 11.05 -6.25 20.74
N ALA A 481 10.23 -5.40 20.12
CA ALA A 481 9.68 -4.24 20.79
C ALA A 481 8.81 -4.65 22.00
N PRO A 482 8.74 -3.83 23.08
CA PRO A 482 7.89 -4.11 24.23
C PRO A 482 6.45 -4.40 23.82
N LYS A 483 5.87 -5.45 24.40
CA LYS A 483 4.51 -5.91 24.09
C LYS A 483 3.43 -4.92 24.54
#